data_AF-X1EG54-F1
#
_entry.id   AF-X1EG54-F1
#
_cell.length_a   1.000
_cell.length_b   1.000
_cell.length_c   1.000
_cell.angle_alpha   90.00
_cell.angle_beta   90.00
_cell.angle_gamma   90.00
#
_symmetry.space_group_name_H-M   'P 1'
#
loop_
_entity.id
_entity.type
_entity.pdbx_description
1 polymer ?
#
loop_
_entity_poly.entity_id
_entity_poly.type
_entity_poly.pdbx_seq_one_letter_code
_entity_poly.pdbx_strand_id
1 'polypeptide(L)'
;KYRWWFQDLDDAGNIYAATLAHADERIGQLLNVLDKNGLTEKTLVIFSSDNGPARAANPTELALSYDTATGAGFGIGASKGITGGRKGYKAALFEGGICVPFIARWPNTIPAGVVDSQTLISAVDLLPTFCEFAGATMPAGYTPDGVSQVSALCGKSAPGRKKPLFWKASSPWPAPKNRPYHWGSYAVVDGPWKLISNSDLSHVELYAITQDQKESTDCFCRAS
;
A
#
# COMPACT_ATOMS: atom_id res chain seq x y z
N LYS A 1 -10.77 3.51 26.24
CA LYS A 1 -11.07 2.14 25.76
C LYS A 1 -9.87 1.51 25.05
N TYR A 2 -9.52 1.89 23.81
CA TYR A 2 -8.51 1.17 23.02
C TYR A 2 -7.11 1.13 23.63
N ARG A 3 -6.63 2.23 24.24
CA ARG A 3 -5.33 2.26 24.95
C ARG A 3 -5.23 1.20 26.06
N TRP A 4 -6.35 0.82 26.67
CA TRP A 4 -6.37 -0.19 27.73
C TRP A 4 -6.09 -1.60 27.19
N TRP A 5 -6.41 -1.88 25.93
CA TRP A 5 -6.12 -3.17 25.29
C TRP A 5 -4.62 -3.40 25.03
N PHE A 6 -3.81 -2.34 25.06
CA PHE A 6 -2.38 -2.39 24.69
C PHE A 6 -1.47 -1.88 25.82
N GLN A 7 -1.89 -2.09 27.07
CA GLN A 7 -1.18 -1.60 28.27
C GLN A 7 0.26 -2.14 28.42
N ASP A 8 0.57 -3.25 27.75
CA ASP A 8 1.90 -3.86 27.79
C ASP A 8 2.90 -3.22 26.79
N LEU A 9 2.44 -2.28 25.95
CA LEU A 9 3.30 -1.54 25.03
C LEU A 9 3.81 -0.24 25.67
N ASP A 10 4.94 0.26 25.16
CA ASP A 10 5.41 1.62 25.47
C ASP A 10 4.35 2.67 25.04
N ASP A 11 4.42 3.88 25.59
CA ASP A 11 3.37 4.88 25.36
C ASP A 11 3.09 5.14 23.87
N ALA A 12 4.14 5.20 23.06
CA ALA A 12 4.03 5.45 21.63
C ALA A 12 3.41 4.25 20.88
N GLY A 13 3.83 3.02 21.20
CA GLY A 13 3.26 1.79 20.66
C GLY A 13 1.80 1.60 21.08
N ASN A 14 1.49 1.92 22.33
CA ASN A 14 0.13 1.91 22.88
C ASN A 14 -0.78 2.87 22.09
N ILE A 15 -0.36 4.12 21.87
CA ILE A 15 -1.11 5.11 21.08
C ILE A 15 -1.31 4.62 19.63
N TYR A 16 -0.26 4.10 19.00
CA TYR A 16 -0.34 3.60 17.63
C TYR A 16 -1.32 2.43 17.49
N ALA A 17 -1.17 1.40 18.33
CA ALA A 17 -2.05 0.23 18.32
C ALA A 17 -3.50 0.60 18.66
N ALA A 18 -3.71 1.51 19.62
CA ALA A 18 -5.03 2.03 19.95
C ALA A 18 -5.69 2.76 18.76
N THR A 19 -4.91 3.49 17.96
CA THR A 19 -5.39 4.18 16.76
C THR A 19 -5.83 3.16 15.69
N LEU A 20 -5.04 2.10 15.48
CA LEU A 20 -5.40 1.02 14.54
C LEU A 20 -6.66 0.26 15.00
N ALA A 21 -6.75 -0.10 16.28
CA ALA A 21 -7.93 -0.77 16.83
C ALA A 21 -9.20 0.10 16.75
N HIS A 22 -9.05 1.42 16.93
CA HIS A 22 -10.16 2.33 16.72
C HIS A 22 -10.61 2.34 15.25
N ALA A 23 -9.67 2.46 14.31
CA ALA A 23 -9.98 2.45 12.88
C ALA A 23 -10.66 1.15 12.44
N ASP A 24 -10.17 0.00 12.91
CA ASP A 24 -10.77 -1.32 12.68
C ASP A 24 -12.21 -1.39 13.19
N GLU A 25 -12.48 -0.92 14.42
CA GLU A 25 -13.84 -0.89 14.96
C GLU A 25 -14.77 0.01 14.11
N ARG A 26 -14.26 1.14 13.59
CA ARG A 26 -15.03 2.02 12.70
C ARG A 26 -15.35 1.35 11.37
N ILE A 27 -14.42 0.58 10.80
CA ILE A 27 -14.67 -0.23 9.60
C ILE A 27 -15.75 -1.28 9.90
N GLY A 28 -15.64 -1.99 11.03
CA GLY A 28 -16.66 -2.94 11.47
C GLY A 28 -18.05 -2.32 11.59
N GLN A 29 -18.15 -1.07 12.06
CA GLN A 29 -19.43 -0.35 12.10
C GLN A 29 -20.01 -0.07 10.72
N LEU A 30 -19.18 0.34 9.75
CA LEU A 30 -19.63 0.50 8.37
C LEU A 30 -20.15 -0.82 7.79
N LEU A 31 -19.41 -1.91 7.98
CA LEU A 31 -19.83 -3.25 7.51
C LEU A 31 -21.15 -3.68 8.15
N ASN A 32 -21.31 -3.47 9.46
CA ASN A 32 -22.56 -3.75 10.16
C ASN A 32 -23.74 -2.93 9.62
N VAL A 33 -23.51 -1.71 9.15
CA VAL A 33 -24.56 -0.90 8.50
C VAL A 33 -24.95 -1.52 7.15
N LEU A 34 -24.00 -2.01 6.35
CA LEU A 34 -24.32 -2.73 5.12
C LEU A 34 -25.15 -3.99 5.39
N ASP A 35 -24.79 -4.76 6.43
CA ASP A 35 -25.51 -5.98 6.82
C ASP A 35 -26.94 -5.65 7.29
N LYS A 36 -27.10 -4.68 8.20
CA LYS A 36 -28.42 -4.28 8.74
C LYS A 36 -29.38 -3.75 7.68
N ASN A 37 -28.86 -3.19 6.59
CA ASN A 37 -29.67 -2.67 5.49
C ASN A 37 -29.85 -3.67 4.33
N GLY A 38 -29.36 -4.91 4.47
CA GLY A 38 -29.45 -5.92 3.40
C GLY A 38 -28.67 -5.55 2.13
N LEU A 39 -27.63 -4.73 2.25
CA LEU A 39 -26.80 -4.24 1.13
C LEU A 39 -25.55 -5.09 0.89
N THR A 40 -25.23 -6.01 1.79
CA THR A 40 -23.99 -6.78 1.79
C THR A 40 -23.70 -7.53 0.50
N GLU A 41 -24.69 -8.22 -0.08
CA GLU A 41 -24.48 -8.94 -1.34
C GLU A 41 -24.46 -8.04 -2.59
N LYS A 42 -24.85 -6.76 -2.44
CA LYS A 42 -24.93 -5.77 -3.52
C LYS A 42 -23.80 -4.75 -3.47
N THR A 43 -22.83 -4.95 -2.57
CA THR A 43 -21.78 -3.97 -2.31
C THR A 43 -20.41 -4.62 -2.45
N LEU A 44 -19.60 -4.08 -3.36
CA LEU A 44 -18.16 -4.27 -3.34
C LEU A 44 -17.55 -3.43 -2.23
N VAL A 45 -16.83 -4.07 -1.32
CA VAL A 45 -16.00 -3.39 -0.32
C VAL A 45 -14.53 -3.60 -0.67
N ILE A 46 -13.77 -2.51 -0.78
CA ILE A 46 -12.31 -2.55 -0.85
C ILE A 46 -11.74 -1.83 0.36
N PHE A 47 -10.80 -2.46 1.04
CA PHE A 47 -9.97 -1.86 2.07
C PHE A 47 -8.53 -1.78 1.56
N SER A 48 -7.92 -0.60 1.67
CA SER A 48 -6.53 -0.36 1.31
C SER A 48 -5.93 0.80 2.12
N SER A 49 -4.62 0.99 2.00
CA SER A 49 -3.93 2.22 2.40
C SER A 49 -3.49 3.03 1.16
N ASP A 50 -3.17 4.32 1.34
CA ASP A 50 -2.69 5.21 0.28
C ASP A 50 -1.17 5.08 0.02
N ASN A 51 -0.42 4.76 1.07
CA ASN A 51 1.02 4.54 1.07
C ASN A 51 1.42 3.60 2.21
N GLY A 52 2.69 3.15 2.18
CA GLY A 52 3.36 2.51 3.30
C GLY A 52 3.37 3.40 4.55
N PRO A 53 3.64 2.84 5.73
CA PRO A 53 3.38 3.54 6.98
C PRO A 53 4.44 4.59 7.29
N ALA A 54 4.05 5.60 8.07
CA ALA A 54 4.98 6.58 8.62
C ALA A 54 5.76 5.98 9.80
N ARG A 55 7.03 6.35 9.91
CA ARG A 55 7.89 6.02 11.05
C ARG A 55 8.91 7.12 11.27
N ALA A 56 9.18 7.45 12.53
CA ALA A 56 10.22 8.41 12.87
C ALA A 56 11.60 7.90 12.41
N ALA A 57 12.38 8.78 11.78
CA ALA A 57 13.73 8.46 11.31
C ALA A 57 14.76 8.45 12.46
N ASN A 58 14.46 9.14 13.54
CA ASN A 58 15.24 9.22 14.77
C ASN A 58 14.29 9.05 15.98
N PRO A 59 14.81 8.71 17.17
CA PRO A 59 14.03 8.85 18.41
C PRO A 59 13.37 10.22 18.46
N THR A 60 12.04 10.24 18.55
CA THR A 60 11.24 11.47 18.56
C THR A 60 10.37 11.43 19.80
N GLU A 61 10.39 12.51 20.56
CA GLU A 61 9.58 12.64 21.77
C GLU A 61 8.08 12.63 21.45
N LEU A 62 7.29 12.10 22.38
CA LEU A 62 5.83 12.21 22.34
C LEU A 62 5.41 13.62 22.73
N ALA A 63 5.37 14.51 21.74
CA ALA A 63 4.86 15.87 21.90
C ALA A 63 3.48 15.99 21.28
N LEU A 64 2.56 16.64 22.00
CA LEU A 64 1.28 17.03 21.41
C LEU A 64 1.55 18.10 20.34
N SER A 65 0.97 17.90 19.16
CA SER A 65 1.11 18.77 18.00
C SER A 65 -0.23 18.88 17.30
N TYR A 66 -0.34 19.83 16.37
CA TYR A 66 -1.52 19.99 15.53
C TYR A 66 -1.12 19.76 14.08
N ASP A 67 -1.83 18.86 13.41
CA ASP A 67 -1.71 18.59 11.99
C ASP A 67 -3.01 19.00 11.29
N THR A 68 -2.91 19.63 10.12
CA THR A 68 -4.10 20.16 9.44
C THR A 68 -5.01 19.07 8.89
N ALA A 69 -4.48 17.85 8.65
CA ALA A 69 -5.26 16.74 8.12
C ALA A 69 -5.86 15.85 9.22
N THR A 70 -5.18 15.72 10.36
CA THR A 70 -5.51 14.78 11.44
C THR A 70 -5.88 15.45 12.77
N GLY A 71 -5.71 16.77 12.88
CA GLY A 71 -6.01 17.56 14.07
C GLY A 71 -4.94 17.45 15.15
N ALA A 72 -5.35 17.61 16.41
CA ALA A 72 -4.44 17.49 17.56
C ALA A 72 -4.03 16.02 17.78
N GLY A 73 -2.73 15.77 17.89
CA GLY A 73 -2.21 14.42 18.11
C GLY A 73 -0.70 14.39 18.32
N PHE A 74 -0.16 13.18 18.48
CA PHE A 74 1.26 12.96 18.77
C PHE A 74 2.12 12.77 17.50
N GLY A 75 1.49 12.85 16.32
CA GLY A 75 2.15 12.83 15.01
C GLY A 75 3.19 11.72 14.84
N ILE A 76 4.36 12.10 14.32
CA ILE A 76 5.45 11.16 14.04
C ILE A 76 6.03 10.53 15.32
N GLY A 77 5.91 11.19 16.49
CA GLY A 77 6.39 10.66 17.78
C GLY A 77 5.65 9.39 18.19
N ALA A 78 4.36 9.29 17.87
CA ALA A 78 3.55 8.08 18.10
C ALA A 78 3.45 7.16 16.88
N SER A 79 4.13 7.47 15.76
CA SER A 79 4.05 6.65 14.54
C SER A 79 4.98 5.43 14.64
N LYS A 80 4.39 4.23 14.86
CA LYS A 80 5.10 2.95 15.00
C LYS A 80 4.81 1.97 13.86
N GLY A 81 4.69 2.51 12.65
CA GLY A 81 4.46 1.75 11.43
C GLY A 81 5.44 0.60 11.20
N ILE A 82 4.93 -0.52 10.70
CA ILE A 82 5.72 -1.69 10.30
C ILE A 82 5.44 -2.07 8.85
N THR A 83 6.47 -2.54 8.15
CA THR A 83 6.41 -2.88 6.71
C THR A 83 6.45 -4.37 6.46
N GLY A 84 6.36 -5.20 7.50
CA GLY A 84 6.59 -6.65 7.39
C GLY A 84 8.01 -7.02 6.98
N GLY A 85 8.98 -6.12 7.20
CA GLY A 85 10.38 -6.32 6.81
C GLY A 85 10.72 -5.89 5.38
N ARG A 86 9.77 -5.28 4.64
CA ARG A 86 10.03 -4.67 3.33
C ARG A 86 10.87 -3.39 3.48
N LYS A 87 11.73 -3.10 2.49
CA LYS A 87 12.60 -1.91 2.48
C LYS A 87 11.80 -0.62 2.38
N GLY A 88 12.29 0.45 3.01
CA GLY A 88 11.65 1.76 2.97
C GLY A 88 10.38 1.88 3.82
N TYR A 89 9.82 3.09 3.85
CA TYR A 89 8.60 3.48 4.56
C TYR A 89 7.85 4.49 3.69
N LYS A 90 6.81 5.16 4.21
CA LYS A 90 6.16 6.30 3.54
C LYS A 90 7.18 7.20 2.81
N ALA A 91 6.88 7.54 1.56
CA ALA A 91 7.69 8.32 0.63
C ALA A 91 8.94 7.63 0.03
N ALA A 92 9.20 6.36 0.33
CA ALA A 92 10.16 5.55 -0.42
C ALA A 92 9.46 4.80 -1.57
N LEU A 93 10.15 4.56 -2.68
CA LEU A 93 9.64 3.75 -3.80
C LEU A 93 9.90 2.24 -3.65
N PHE A 94 10.57 1.83 -2.57
CA PHE A 94 10.71 0.44 -2.17
C PHE A 94 9.37 -0.13 -1.66
N GLU A 95 9.25 -1.46 -1.60
CA GLU A 95 8.03 -2.18 -1.26
C GLU A 95 7.43 -1.76 0.09
N GLY A 96 8.23 -1.37 1.09
CA GLY A 96 7.72 -0.87 2.37
C GLY A 96 7.07 0.52 2.29
N GLY A 97 7.28 1.25 1.20
CA GLY A 97 6.65 2.54 0.93
C GLY A 97 5.46 2.48 -0.03
N ILE A 98 5.40 1.49 -0.93
CA ILE A 98 4.36 1.40 -1.96
C ILE A 98 3.47 0.15 -1.87
N CYS A 99 3.93 -0.94 -1.26
CA CYS A 99 3.12 -2.15 -1.07
C CYS A 99 2.30 -2.00 0.22
N VAL A 100 0.98 -1.96 0.06
CA VAL A 100 0.02 -1.68 1.13
C VAL A 100 -0.94 -2.86 1.31
N PRO A 101 -1.60 -3.00 2.48
CA PRO A 101 -2.70 -3.94 2.64
C PRO A 101 -3.77 -3.70 1.58
N PHE A 102 -4.31 -4.76 0.98
CA PHE A 102 -5.42 -4.70 0.04
C PHE A 102 -6.36 -5.88 0.30
N ILE A 103 -7.64 -5.59 0.57
CA ILE A 103 -8.68 -6.59 0.77
C ILE A 103 -9.87 -6.21 -0.08
N ALA A 104 -10.40 -7.15 -0.87
CA ALA A 104 -11.64 -6.99 -1.59
C ALA A 104 -12.67 -8.01 -1.09
N ARG A 105 -13.91 -7.56 -0.88
CA ARG A 105 -15.04 -8.39 -0.45
C ARG A 105 -16.26 -8.04 -1.29
N TRP A 106 -16.80 -9.04 -1.96
CA TRP A 106 -18.13 -8.99 -2.57
C TRP A 106 -18.74 -10.39 -2.50
N PRO A 107 -19.66 -10.66 -1.55
CA PRO A 107 -20.27 -11.97 -1.41
C PRO A 107 -20.87 -12.48 -2.72
N ASN A 108 -20.73 -13.78 -2.97
CA ASN A 108 -21.18 -14.49 -4.19
C ASN A 108 -20.52 -14.04 -5.50
N THR A 109 -19.58 -13.08 -5.47
CA THR A 109 -18.85 -12.57 -6.64
C THR A 109 -17.34 -12.79 -6.51
N ILE A 110 -16.77 -12.39 -5.37
CA ILE A 110 -15.35 -12.58 -5.02
C ILE A 110 -15.24 -13.77 -4.06
N PRO A 111 -14.37 -14.78 -4.34
CA PRO A 111 -14.16 -15.92 -3.45
C PRO A 111 -13.71 -15.49 -2.04
N ALA A 112 -14.41 -15.98 -1.01
CA ALA A 112 -14.08 -15.67 0.38
C ALA A 112 -12.85 -16.44 0.87
N GLY A 113 -12.05 -15.82 1.74
CA GLY A 113 -10.94 -16.49 2.43
C GLY A 113 -9.73 -16.82 1.56
N VAL A 114 -9.69 -16.33 0.31
CA VAL A 114 -8.57 -16.55 -0.61
C VAL A 114 -7.48 -15.51 -0.36
N VAL A 115 -6.24 -15.96 -0.33
CA VAL A 115 -5.04 -15.12 -0.33
C VAL A 115 -4.38 -15.23 -1.71
N ASP A 116 -4.28 -14.11 -2.41
CA ASP A 116 -3.53 -14.00 -3.67
C ASP A 116 -2.21 -13.26 -3.40
N SER A 117 -1.09 -13.97 -3.61
CA SER A 117 0.26 -13.43 -3.44
C SER A 117 1.00 -13.23 -4.75
N GLN A 118 0.33 -13.37 -5.90
CA GLN A 118 0.93 -13.33 -7.23
C GLN A 118 0.40 -12.21 -8.10
N THR A 119 -0.89 -11.88 -7.99
CA THR A 119 -1.48 -10.80 -8.79
C THR A 119 -0.96 -9.44 -8.33
N LEU A 120 -0.43 -8.66 -9.27
CA LEU A 120 -0.05 -7.27 -9.06
C LEU A 120 -1.25 -6.35 -9.31
N ILE A 121 -1.68 -5.65 -8.26
CA ILE A 121 -2.74 -4.64 -8.30
C ILE A 121 -2.15 -3.30 -7.86
N SER A 122 -2.52 -2.22 -8.56
CA SER A 122 -2.18 -0.84 -8.19
C SER A 122 -3.42 0.05 -8.20
N ALA A 123 -3.36 1.19 -7.52
CA ALA A 123 -4.48 2.15 -7.44
C ALA A 123 -5.00 2.58 -8.82
N VAL A 124 -4.12 2.65 -9.84
CA VAL A 124 -4.50 2.97 -11.22
C VAL A 124 -5.47 1.96 -11.84
N ASP A 125 -5.53 0.74 -11.31
CA ASP A 125 -6.42 -0.33 -11.77
C ASP A 125 -7.84 -0.20 -11.23
N LEU A 126 -8.05 0.58 -10.16
CA LEU A 126 -9.34 0.66 -9.50
C LEU A 126 -10.42 1.22 -10.43
N LEU A 127 -10.11 2.29 -11.16
CA LEU A 127 -11.07 2.90 -12.10
C LEU A 127 -11.56 1.92 -13.19
N PRO A 128 -10.68 1.30 -14.02
CA PRO A 128 -11.14 0.34 -15.02
C PRO A 128 -11.83 -0.89 -14.40
N THR A 129 -11.39 -1.32 -13.21
CA THR A 129 -12.05 -2.43 -12.48
C THR A 129 -13.47 -2.07 -12.05
N PHE A 130 -13.68 -0.85 -11.53
CA PHE A 130 -15.00 -0.38 -11.12
C PHE A 130 -15.92 -0.17 -12.31
N CYS A 131 -15.42 0.36 -13.42
CA CYS A 131 -16.18 0.48 -14.65
C CYS A 131 -16.66 -0.89 -15.14
N GLU A 132 -15.79 -1.91 -15.15
CA GLU A 132 -16.19 -3.27 -15.57
C GLU A 132 -17.23 -3.88 -14.62
N PHE A 133 -17.02 -3.80 -13.30
CA PHE A 133 -18.01 -4.30 -12.33
C PHE A 133 -19.37 -3.60 -12.44
N ALA A 134 -19.38 -2.30 -12.70
CA ALA A 134 -20.60 -1.51 -12.84
C ALA A 134 -21.27 -1.63 -14.22
N GLY A 135 -20.62 -2.28 -15.20
CA GLY A 135 -21.05 -2.24 -16.60
C GLY A 135 -21.00 -0.82 -17.20
N ALA A 136 -20.20 0.07 -16.61
CA ALA A 136 -20.05 1.45 -17.04
C ALA A 136 -18.95 1.57 -18.10
N THR A 137 -19.09 2.55 -19.00
CA THR A 137 -18.05 2.89 -19.96
C THR A 137 -16.96 3.75 -19.31
N MET A 138 -15.72 3.59 -19.76
CA MET A 138 -14.65 4.51 -19.37
C MET A 138 -14.96 5.93 -19.88
N PRO A 139 -14.55 6.99 -19.16
CA PRO A 139 -14.73 8.36 -19.63
C PRO A 139 -14.13 8.60 -21.01
N ALA A 140 -14.86 9.31 -21.87
CA ALA A 140 -14.38 9.63 -23.22
C ALA A 140 -13.08 10.45 -23.17
N GLY A 141 -12.11 10.09 -24.00
CA GLY A 141 -10.81 10.76 -24.07
C GLY A 141 -9.84 10.42 -22.93
N TYR A 142 -10.21 9.55 -21.99
CA TYR A 142 -9.32 9.06 -20.95
C TYR A 142 -8.70 7.71 -21.34
N THR A 143 -7.38 7.65 -21.35
CA THR A 143 -6.63 6.40 -21.53
C THR A 143 -6.13 5.93 -20.16
N PRO A 144 -6.63 4.80 -19.63
CA PRO A 144 -6.18 4.32 -18.32
C PRO A 144 -4.74 3.81 -18.38
N ASP A 145 -3.93 4.17 -17.39
CA ASP A 145 -2.66 3.48 -17.09
C ASP A 145 -2.92 2.09 -16.50
N GLY A 146 -4.05 1.96 -15.79
CA GLY A 146 -4.52 0.73 -15.20
C GLY A 146 -5.04 -0.30 -16.19
N VAL A 147 -5.27 -1.50 -15.67
CA VAL A 147 -6.05 -2.56 -16.31
C VAL A 147 -7.12 -3.04 -15.33
N SER A 148 -8.23 -3.55 -15.86
CA SER A 148 -9.26 -4.14 -14.99
C SER A 148 -8.74 -5.41 -14.32
N GLN A 149 -9.05 -5.56 -13.03
CA GLN A 149 -8.68 -6.67 -12.17
C GLN A 149 -9.86 -7.59 -11.84
N VAL A 150 -11.03 -7.41 -12.50
CA VAL A 150 -12.23 -8.22 -12.25
C VAL A 150 -11.94 -9.73 -12.34
N SER A 151 -11.21 -10.16 -13.37
CA SER A 151 -10.85 -11.58 -13.53
C SER A 151 -10.09 -12.12 -12.33
N ALA A 152 -9.06 -11.40 -11.87
CA ALA A 152 -8.24 -11.81 -10.73
C ALA A 152 -9.06 -11.79 -9.43
N LEU A 153 -9.82 -10.71 -9.17
CA LEU A 153 -10.67 -10.59 -7.99
C LEU A 153 -11.74 -11.69 -7.91
N CYS A 154 -12.27 -12.14 -9.06
CA CYS A 154 -13.24 -13.24 -9.11
C CYS A 154 -12.59 -14.64 -9.11
N GLY A 155 -11.29 -14.75 -8.79
CA GLY A 155 -10.57 -16.03 -8.66
C GLY A 155 -10.31 -16.76 -9.97
N LYS A 156 -10.40 -16.07 -11.12
CA LYS A 156 -10.09 -16.65 -12.42
C LYS A 156 -8.60 -16.45 -12.72
N SER A 157 -7.98 -17.46 -13.32
CA SER A 157 -6.60 -17.33 -13.82
C SER A 157 -6.54 -16.15 -14.80
N ALA A 158 -5.79 -15.13 -14.43
CA ALA A 158 -5.54 -13.97 -15.26
C ALA A 158 -4.15 -14.11 -15.88
N PRO A 159 -3.98 -13.89 -17.20
CA PRO A 159 -2.64 -13.70 -17.74
C PRO A 159 -1.98 -12.53 -17.00
N GLY A 160 -0.65 -12.59 -16.85
CA GLY A 160 0.11 -11.51 -16.21
C GLY A 160 -0.27 -10.14 -16.78
N ARG A 161 -0.19 -9.10 -15.93
CA ARG A 161 -0.51 -7.72 -16.30
C ARG A 161 0.21 -7.33 -17.60
N LYS A 162 -0.52 -6.76 -18.56
CA LYS A 162 0.02 -6.39 -19.89
C LYS A 162 0.73 -5.05 -19.97
N LYS A 163 0.53 -4.18 -18.98
CA LYS A 163 1.12 -2.84 -18.91
C LYS A 163 2.05 -2.76 -17.70
N PRO A 164 3.25 -2.18 -17.80
CA PRO A 164 4.05 -1.92 -16.61
C PRO A 164 3.36 -0.91 -15.67
N LEU A 165 3.77 -0.91 -14.41
CA LEU A 165 3.40 0.10 -13.41
C LEU A 165 4.55 1.07 -13.21
N PHE A 166 4.23 2.35 -13.04
CA PHE A 166 5.21 3.42 -12.87
C PHE A 166 4.96 4.20 -11.60
N TRP A 167 6.04 4.57 -10.92
CA TRP A 167 6.03 5.52 -9.82
C TRP A 167 7.07 6.61 -10.08
N LYS A 168 6.72 7.83 -9.70
CA LYS A 168 7.60 9.00 -9.73
C LYS A 168 7.54 9.70 -8.38
N ALA A 169 8.70 10.00 -7.83
CA ALA A 169 8.89 10.79 -6.63
C ALA A 169 10.05 11.78 -6.85
N SER A 170 10.02 12.92 -6.14
CA SER A 170 11.16 13.82 -6.07
C SER A 170 11.98 13.46 -4.83
N SER A 171 13.01 12.65 -5.02
CA SER A 171 13.86 12.14 -3.94
C SER A 171 15.27 12.72 -4.04
N PRO A 172 15.93 13.03 -2.90
CA PRO A 172 17.31 13.48 -2.91
C PRO A 172 18.27 12.37 -3.34
N TRP A 173 19.38 12.77 -3.96
CA TRP A 173 20.52 11.89 -4.23
C TRP A 173 21.81 12.58 -3.74
N PRO A 174 22.63 11.92 -2.89
CA PRO A 174 22.41 10.61 -2.26
C PRO A 174 21.28 10.63 -1.21
N ALA A 175 20.83 9.46 -0.76
CA ALA A 175 19.84 9.34 0.32
C ALA A 175 20.36 9.96 1.64
N PRO A 176 19.48 10.57 2.47
CA PRO A 176 19.84 10.98 3.82
C PRO A 176 20.26 9.78 4.67
N LYS A 177 21.29 9.94 5.51
CA LYS A 177 21.84 8.84 6.33
C LYS A 177 20.81 8.14 7.22
N ASN A 178 19.84 8.89 7.75
CA ASN A 178 18.76 8.35 8.60
C ASN A 178 17.55 7.81 7.80
N ARG A 179 17.59 7.89 6.47
CA ARG A 179 16.54 7.42 5.56
C ARG A 179 17.18 6.79 4.31
N PRO A 180 17.92 5.68 4.46
CA PRO A 180 18.77 5.13 3.40
C PRO A 180 18.01 4.61 2.18
N TYR A 181 16.68 4.42 2.27
CA TYR A 181 15.84 3.94 1.18
C TYR A 181 15.05 5.06 0.48
N HIS A 182 15.24 6.32 0.88
CA HIS A 182 14.53 7.49 0.35
C HIS A 182 15.36 8.23 -0.71
N TRP A 183 15.86 7.48 -1.69
CA TRP A 183 16.65 8.00 -2.82
C TRP A 183 15.97 7.79 -4.18
N GLY A 184 15.12 6.76 -4.30
CA GLY A 184 14.47 6.40 -5.55
C GLY A 184 13.54 7.52 -6.03
N SER A 185 13.77 7.98 -7.26
CA SER A 185 12.94 8.98 -7.92
C SER A 185 12.01 8.37 -8.97
N TYR A 186 12.41 7.25 -9.56
CA TYR A 186 11.58 6.50 -10.49
C TYR A 186 11.56 5.02 -10.09
N ALA A 187 10.41 4.38 -10.22
CA ALA A 187 10.31 2.93 -10.17
C ALA A 187 9.39 2.41 -11.27
N VAL A 188 9.74 1.26 -11.84
CA VAL A 188 8.96 0.55 -12.85
C VAL A 188 8.81 -0.89 -12.41
N VAL A 189 7.58 -1.42 -12.47
CA VAL A 189 7.33 -2.84 -12.30
C VAL A 189 6.80 -3.42 -13.61
N ASP A 190 7.49 -4.44 -14.13
CA ASP A 190 7.08 -5.19 -15.32
C ASP A 190 7.29 -6.69 -15.09
N GLY A 191 6.20 -7.45 -15.15
CA GLY A 191 6.19 -8.86 -14.76
C GLY A 191 6.74 -9.06 -13.33
N PRO A 192 7.72 -9.96 -13.13
CA PRO A 192 8.30 -10.21 -11.80
C PRO A 192 9.35 -9.17 -11.40
N TRP A 193 9.69 -8.23 -12.27
CA TRP A 193 10.83 -7.33 -12.10
C TRP A 193 10.39 -5.95 -11.65
N LYS A 194 11.16 -5.38 -10.72
CA LYS A 194 11.08 -3.98 -10.32
C LYS A 194 12.42 -3.31 -10.50
N LEU A 195 12.46 -2.26 -11.30
CA LEU A 195 13.62 -1.39 -11.45
C LEU A 195 13.37 -0.08 -10.69
N ILE A 196 14.35 0.38 -9.93
CA ILE A 196 14.31 1.66 -9.21
C ILE A 196 15.55 2.47 -9.55
N SER A 197 15.39 3.78 -9.78
CA SER A 197 16.51 4.66 -10.13
C SER A 197 16.42 6.02 -9.44
N ASN A 198 17.57 6.69 -9.31
CA ASN A 198 17.64 8.08 -8.88
C ASN A 198 17.25 9.01 -10.05
N SER A 199 17.17 10.32 -9.80
CA SER A 199 16.58 11.26 -10.76
C SER A 199 17.36 11.42 -12.07
N ASP A 200 18.68 11.19 -12.07
CA ASP A 200 19.55 11.29 -13.24
C ASP A 200 19.96 9.92 -13.83
N LEU A 201 19.38 8.83 -13.30
CA LEU A 201 19.63 7.45 -13.72
C LEU A 201 21.08 6.96 -13.52
N SER A 202 21.92 7.70 -12.78
CA SER A 202 23.30 7.27 -12.46
C SER A 202 23.37 6.15 -11.43
N HIS A 203 22.29 5.91 -10.70
CA HIS A 203 22.15 4.77 -9.79
C HIS A 203 20.82 4.06 -10.02
N VAL A 204 20.91 2.74 -10.16
CA VAL A 204 19.79 1.85 -10.48
C VAL A 204 19.94 0.56 -9.70
N GLU A 205 18.83 0.04 -9.18
CA GLU A 205 18.74 -1.31 -8.60
C GLU A 205 17.60 -2.07 -9.29
N LEU A 206 17.69 -3.40 -9.33
CA LEU A 206 16.72 -4.30 -9.97
C LEU A 206 16.38 -5.46 -9.04
N TYR A 207 15.09 -5.70 -8.83
CA TYR A 207 14.58 -6.72 -7.89
C TYR A 207 13.58 -7.67 -8.55
N ALA A 208 13.68 -8.96 -8.22
CA ALA A 208 12.68 -9.97 -8.60
C ALA A 208 11.56 -10.05 -7.54
N ILE A 209 10.66 -9.07 -7.51
CA ILE A 209 9.72 -8.81 -6.40
C ILE A 209 8.71 -9.92 -6.10
N THR A 210 8.43 -10.82 -7.05
CA THR A 210 7.55 -11.98 -6.80
C THR A 210 8.25 -13.07 -5.98
N GLN A 211 9.59 -13.08 -5.96
CA GLN A 211 10.41 -14.02 -5.20
C GLN A 211 11.11 -13.34 -4.01
N ASP A 212 11.38 -12.04 -4.10
CA ASP A 212 12.07 -11.22 -3.12
C ASP A 212 11.27 -9.96 -2.79
N GLN A 213 10.14 -10.12 -2.10
CA GLN A 213 9.28 -9.01 -1.67
C GLN A 213 9.96 -8.03 -0.70
N LYS A 214 11.09 -8.43 -0.09
CA LYS A 214 11.87 -7.57 0.79
C LYS A 214 12.90 -6.75 0.02
N GLU A 215 13.02 -6.97 -1.28
CA GLU A 215 14.03 -6.35 -2.15
C GLU A 215 15.43 -6.53 -1.55
N SER A 216 15.73 -7.69 -1.00
CA SER A 216 16.97 -7.98 -0.31
C SER A 216 18.17 -8.17 -1.23
N THR A 217 17.94 -8.57 -2.48
CA THR A 217 18.99 -8.89 -3.46
C THR A 217 18.84 -8.02 -4.71
N ASP A 218 19.77 -7.07 -4.87
CA ASP A 218 19.90 -6.34 -6.12
C ASP A 218 20.47 -7.27 -7.22
N CYS A 219 19.73 -7.37 -8.32
CA CYS A 219 20.02 -8.16 -9.50
C CYS A 219 20.59 -7.31 -10.65
N PHE A 220 20.66 -5.99 -10.46
CA PHE A 220 21.29 -5.07 -11.40
C PHE A 220 22.80 -5.34 -11.32
N CYS A 221 23.33 -6.03 -12.34
CA CYS A 221 24.73 -6.49 -12.44
C CYS A 221 25.10 -7.73 -11.59
N ARG A 222 24.64 -8.91 -12.03
CA ARG A 222 25.41 -10.18 -11.96
C ARG A 222 25.78 -10.71 -13.35
N ALA A 223 26.30 -9.83 -14.21
CA ALA A 223 27.07 -10.23 -15.37
C ALA A 223 28.52 -9.82 -15.11
N SER A 224 29.22 -10.65 -14.36
CA SER A 224 30.69 -10.71 -14.31
C SER A 224 31.12 -11.97 -15.04
#